data_AF-A0A1S2QPJ6-F1
#
_entry.id   AF-A0A1S2QPJ6-F1
#
_cell.length_a   1.000
_cell.length_b   1.000
_cell.length_c   1.000
_cell.angle_alpha   90.00
_cell.angle_beta   90.00
_cell.angle_gamma   90.00
#
_symmetry.space_group_name_H-M   'P 1'
#
loop_
_entity.id
_entity.type
_entity.pdbx_description
1 polymer ?
#
loop_
_entity_poly.entity_id
_entity_poly.type
_entity_poly.pdbx_seq_one_letter_code
_entity_poly.pdbx_strand_id
1 'polypeptide(L)'
;MPAPRTSAPSTTTGSDALLYLLFGILGIALAFGSLAWLTGNVSNSLFGAGPWAPFRATDALLHPNVLWPHLSPTALLVGARIIPGLLSACLTVLGLVLWMRLRGGAKNGLARKADLAPLLDKEITAKARSLRPSLSGRECKRGRSC
;
A
#
# COMPACT_ATOMS: atom_id res chain seq x y z
N MET A 1 13.76 22.95 44.46
CA MET A 1 13.33 22.60 43.09
C MET A 1 11.95 21.97 43.18
N PRO A 2 10.88 22.52 42.57
CA PRO A 2 9.57 21.86 42.58
C PRO A 2 9.61 20.61 41.70
N ALA A 3 8.95 19.54 42.13
CA ALA A 3 8.95 18.23 41.47
C ALA A 3 8.27 18.26 40.08
N PRO A 4 8.64 17.35 39.16
CA PRO A 4 8.00 17.23 37.84
C PRO A 4 6.52 16.91 38.00
N ARG A 5 5.64 17.66 37.33
CA ARG A 5 4.21 17.32 37.25
C ARG A 5 4.06 16.08 36.39
N THR A 6 3.57 14.99 36.98
CA THR A 6 3.05 13.85 36.23
C THR A 6 1.70 14.23 35.66
N SER A 7 1.64 14.58 34.38
CA SER A 7 0.38 14.70 33.64
C SER A 7 -0.32 13.33 33.65
N ALA A 8 -1.52 13.25 34.20
CA ALA A 8 -2.32 12.03 34.13
C ALA A 8 -2.67 11.73 32.65
N PRO A 9 -2.59 10.47 32.18
CA PRO A 9 -3.02 10.13 30.85
C PRO A 9 -4.54 10.26 30.78
N SER A 10 -5.03 11.27 30.06
CA SER A 10 -6.46 11.49 29.86
C SER A 10 -7.09 10.26 29.19
N THR A 11 -8.22 9.81 29.75
CA THR A 11 -8.95 8.56 29.51
C THR A 11 -9.66 8.46 28.13
N THR A 12 -9.10 9.04 27.07
CA THR A 12 -9.72 9.12 25.72
C THR A 12 -9.39 7.95 24.78
N THR A 13 -8.56 7.00 25.20
CA THR A 13 -8.12 5.86 24.35
C THR A 13 -9.28 5.00 23.83
N GLY A 14 -10.34 4.81 24.63
CA GLY A 14 -11.51 4.01 24.22
C GLY A 14 -12.35 4.68 23.13
N SER A 15 -12.55 6.00 23.23
CA SER A 15 -13.31 6.77 22.24
C SER A 15 -12.57 6.86 20.91
N ASP A 16 -11.24 7.00 20.94
CA ASP A 16 -10.42 7.09 19.73
C ASP A 16 -10.45 5.78 18.92
N ALA A 17 -10.36 4.63 19.61
CA ALA A 17 -10.50 3.31 18.97
C ALA A 17 -11.87 3.12 18.30
N LEU A 18 -12.94 3.58 18.95
CA LEU A 18 -14.32 3.51 18.43
C LEU A 18 -14.49 4.38 17.18
N LEU A 19 -13.88 5.57 17.17
CA LEU A 19 -13.86 6.45 15.99
C LEU A 19 -13.09 5.82 14.84
N TYR A 20 -11.91 5.26 15.08
CA TYR A 20 -11.16 4.55 14.02
C TYR A 20 -11.92 3.34 13.48
N LEU A 21 -12.59 2.57 14.35
CA LEU A 21 -13.43 1.46 13.92
C LEU A 21 -14.57 1.96 13.02
N LEU A 22 -15.26 3.03 13.43
CA LEU A 22 -16.34 3.62 12.65
C LEU A 22 -15.85 4.07 11.27
N PHE A 23 -14.75 4.81 11.20
CA PHE A 23 -14.17 5.25 9.93
C PHE A 23 -13.68 4.07 9.08
N GLY A 24 -13.14 3.03 9.71
CA GLY A 24 -12.75 1.79 9.04
C GLY A 24 -13.93 1.09 8.40
N ILE A 25 -15.02 0.88 9.15
CA ILE A 25 -16.25 0.26 8.65
C ILE A 25 -16.86 1.12 7.53
N LEU A 26 -16.93 2.44 7.71
CA LEU A 26 -17.48 3.35 6.71
C LEU A 26 -16.64 3.33 5.43
N GLY A 27 -15.31 3.34 5.55
CA GLY A 27 -14.39 3.23 4.42
C GLY A 27 -14.56 1.90 3.68
N ILE A 28 -14.68 0.78 4.40
CA ILE A 28 -14.94 -0.54 3.81
C ILE A 28 -16.28 -0.54 3.07
N ALA A 29 -17.34 -0.03 3.69
CA ALA A 29 -18.68 0.01 3.11
C ALA A 29 -18.70 0.86 1.82
N LEU A 30 -18.03 2.01 1.82
CA LEU A 30 -17.93 2.88 0.65
C LEU A 30 -17.10 2.24 -0.48
N ALA A 31 -15.94 1.67 -0.15
CA ALA A 31 -15.07 1.03 -1.14
C ALA A 31 -15.76 -0.19 -1.78
N PHE A 32 -16.34 -1.05 -0.94
CA PHE A 32 -17.05 -2.24 -1.39
C PHE A 32 -18.32 -1.87 -2.17
N GLY A 33 -19.12 -0.93 -1.69
CA GLY A 33 -20.32 -0.46 -2.38
C GLY A 33 -20.02 0.17 -3.75
N SER A 34 -18.88 0.88 -3.86
CA SER A 34 -18.41 1.44 -5.13
C SER A 34 -17.98 0.34 -6.12
N LEU A 35 -17.28 -0.69 -5.64
CA LEU A 35 -16.94 -1.86 -6.44
C LEU A 35 -18.18 -2.61 -6.90
N ALA A 36 -19.13 -2.85 -5.99
CA ALA A 36 -20.40 -3.50 -6.30
C ALA A 36 -21.23 -2.72 -7.33
N TRP A 37 -21.25 -1.40 -7.22
CA TRP A 37 -21.86 -0.54 -8.23
C TRP A 37 -21.18 -0.68 -9.60
N LEU A 38 -19.86 -0.68 -9.65
CA LEU A 38 -19.11 -0.78 -10.90
C LEU A 38 -19.32 -2.13 -11.57
N THR A 39 -19.11 -3.23 -10.85
CA THR A 39 -19.22 -4.59 -11.39
C THR A 39 -20.65 -4.96 -11.72
N GLY A 40 -21.63 -4.47 -10.96
CA GLY A 40 -23.05 -4.63 -11.26
C GLY A 40 -23.43 -3.93 -12.56
N ASN A 41 -22.94 -2.71 -12.80
CA ASN A 41 -23.17 -2.01 -14.07
C ASN A 41 -22.45 -2.66 -15.25
N VAL A 42 -21.22 -3.14 -15.07
CA VAL A 42 -20.52 -3.92 -16.10
C VAL A 42 -21.32 -5.17 -16.46
N SER A 43 -21.84 -5.89 -15.46
CA SER A 43 -22.69 -7.06 -15.68
C SER A 43 -23.98 -6.68 -16.43
N ASN A 44 -24.64 -5.60 -16.00
CA ASN A 44 -25.85 -5.09 -16.65
C ASN A 44 -25.62 -4.75 -18.14
N SER A 45 -24.48 -4.12 -18.45
CA SER A 45 -24.07 -3.81 -19.82
C SER A 45 -23.76 -5.08 -20.62
N LEU A 46 -23.04 -6.03 -20.02
CA LEU A 46 -22.66 -7.29 -20.66
C LEU A 46 -23.88 -8.17 -21.01
N PHE A 47 -24.89 -8.19 -20.14
CA PHE A 47 -26.14 -8.92 -20.37
C PHE A 47 -27.18 -8.12 -21.16
N GLY A 48 -26.87 -6.87 -21.56
CA GLY A 48 -27.80 -6.02 -22.31
C GLY A 48 -29.11 -5.74 -21.57
N ALA A 49 -29.10 -5.83 -20.23
CA ALA A 49 -30.32 -5.87 -19.43
C ALA A 49 -30.93 -4.48 -19.15
N GLY A 50 -30.21 -3.39 -19.45
CA GLY A 50 -30.74 -2.04 -19.31
C GLY A 50 -29.68 -0.93 -19.39
N PRO A 51 -30.10 0.33 -19.16
CA PRO A 51 -29.20 1.49 -19.13
C PRO A 51 -28.24 1.44 -17.94
N TRP A 52 -27.13 2.18 -18.03
CA TRP A 52 -26.17 2.33 -16.94
C TRP A 52 -26.80 3.05 -15.75
N ALA A 53 -26.77 2.41 -14.58
CA ALA A 53 -27.40 2.93 -13.37
C ALA A 53 -26.58 4.08 -12.77
N PRO A 54 -27.23 5.13 -12.22
CA PRO A 54 -26.54 6.25 -11.58
C PRO A 54 -25.74 5.78 -10.36
N PHE A 55 -24.70 6.52 -9.98
CA PHE A 55 -23.84 6.17 -8.85
C PHE A 55 -24.60 6.20 -7.52
N ARG A 56 -24.90 5.02 -6.98
CA ARG A 56 -25.53 4.83 -5.67
C ARG A 56 -24.89 3.62 -4.96
N ALA A 57 -23.72 3.84 -4.37
CA ALA A 57 -22.95 2.78 -3.70
C ALA A 57 -23.71 2.11 -2.53
N THR A 58 -24.51 2.88 -1.78
CA THR A 58 -25.34 2.36 -0.69
C THR A 58 -26.43 1.43 -1.20
N ASP A 59 -27.09 1.78 -2.29
CA ASP A 59 -28.13 0.95 -2.88
C ASP A 59 -27.54 -0.26 -3.59
N ALA A 60 -26.40 -0.13 -4.26
CA ALA A 60 -25.67 -1.29 -4.78
C ALA A 60 -25.29 -2.28 -3.67
N LEU A 61 -24.97 -1.77 -2.47
CA LEU A 61 -24.59 -2.59 -1.31
C LEU A 61 -25.78 -3.20 -0.58
N LEU A 62 -26.85 -2.45 -0.36
CA LEU A 62 -27.98 -2.85 0.48
C LEU A 62 -29.17 -3.36 -0.35
N HIS A 63 -29.45 -2.73 -1.49
CA HIS A 63 -30.64 -2.96 -2.30
C HIS A 63 -30.31 -3.13 -3.81
N PRO A 64 -29.45 -4.11 -4.17
CA PRO A 64 -29.01 -4.27 -5.57
C PRO A 64 -30.18 -4.54 -6.53
N ASN A 65 -31.26 -5.17 -6.05
CA ASN A 65 -32.47 -5.44 -6.84
C ASN A 65 -33.21 -4.16 -7.27
N VAL A 66 -33.07 -3.05 -6.52
CA VAL A 66 -33.68 -1.77 -6.86
C VAL A 66 -32.87 -1.08 -7.96
N LEU A 67 -31.54 -1.28 -7.97
CA LEU A 67 -30.66 -0.66 -8.95
C LEU A 67 -30.68 -1.38 -10.30
N TRP A 68 -30.82 -2.71 -10.29
CA TRP A 68 -30.86 -3.53 -11.50
C TRP A 68 -32.03 -4.52 -11.49
N PRO A 69 -33.28 -4.03 -11.67
CA PRO A 69 -34.46 -4.87 -11.61
C PRO A 69 -34.56 -5.87 -12.77
N HIS A 70 -33.87 -5.62 -13.88
CA HIS A 70 -33.92 -6.43 -15.10
C HIS A 70 -32.87 -7.54 -15.13
N LEU A 71 -31.91 -7.53 -14.21
CA LEU A 71 -30.87 -8.56 -14.13
C LEU A 71 -31.42 -9.83 -13.50
N SER A 72 -31.02 -10.99 -14.02
CA SER A 72 -31.37 -12.26 -13.41
C SER A 72 -30.79 -12.35 -11.99
N PRO A 73 -31.45 -13.03 -11.04
CA PRO A 73 -30.97 -13.12 -9.66
C PRO A 73 -29.53 -13.66 -9.55
N THR A 74 -29.18 -14.62 -10.42
CA THR A 74 -27.84 -15.20 -10.49
C THR A 74 -26.80 -14.19 -10.98
N ALA A 75 -27.10 -13.46 -12.05
CA ALA A 75 -26.20 -12.43 -12.58
C ALA A 75 -26.01 -11.28 -11.57
N LEU A 76 -27.08 -10.92 -10.85
CA LEU A 76 -27.04 -9.91 -9.80
C LEU A 76 -26.19 -10.38 -8.61
N LEU A 77 -26.32 -11.64 -8.19
CA LEU A 77 -25.50 -12.20 -7.11
C LEU A 77 -24.02 -12.25 -7.48
N VAL A 78 -23.70 -12.72 -8.68
CA VAL A 78 -22.31 -12.78 -9.16
C VAL A 78 -21.74 -11.38 -9.34
N GLY A 79 -22.45 -10.51 -10.06
CA GLY A 79 -22.02 -9.17 -10.42
C GLY A 79 -21.96 -8.19 -9.25
N ALA A 80 -22.90 -8.24 -8.30
CA ALA A 80 -22.97 -7.27 -7.21
C ALA A 80 -22.42 -7.78 -5.86
N ARG A 81 -22.13 -9.10 -5.71
CA ARG A 81 -21.61 -9.66 -4.45
C ARG A 81 -20.31 -10.43 -4.63
N ILE A 82 -20.29 -11.44 -5.50
CA ILE A 82 -19.14 -12.35 -5.62
C ILE A 82 -17.93 -11.64 -6.21
N ILE A 83 -18.09 -10.98 -7.35
CA ILE A 83 -16.99 -10.27 -8.03
C ILE A 83 -16.44 -9.13 -7.15
N PRO A 84 -17.28 -8.24 -6.56
CA PRO A 84 -16.82 -7.23 -5.61
C PRO A 84 -16.07 -7.79 -4.42
N GLY A 85 -16.57 -8.87 -3.82
CA GLY A 85 -15.94 -9.52 -2.67
C GLY A 85 -14.54 -10.05 -3.02
N LEU A 86 -14.42 -10.72 -4.15
CA LEU A 86 -13.14 -11.26 -4.60
C LEU A 86 -12.15 -10.14 -4.95
N LEU A 87 -12.61 -9.08 -5.61
CA LEU A 87 -11.81 -7.90 -5.92
C LEU A 87 -11.35 -7.19 -4.65
N SER A 88 -12.25 -6.96 -3.69
CA SER A 88 -11.91 -6.35 -2.40
C SER A 88 -10.87 -7.19 -1.66
N ALA A 89 -11.06 -8.51 -1.57
CA ALA A 89 -10.09 -9.39 -0.92
C ALA A 89 -8.72 -9.34 -1.61
N CYS A 90 -8.69 -9.40 -2.94
CA CYS A 90 -7.46 -9.29 -3.72
C CYS A 90 -6.75 -7.94 -3.48
N LEU A 91 -7.49 -6.84 -3.51
CA LEU A 91 -6.96 -5.49 -3.23
C LEU A 91 -6.43 -5.37 -1.80
N THR A 92 -7.11 -5.94 -0.81
CA THR A 92 -6.63 -5.97 0.57
C THR A 92 -5.33 -6.75 0.69
N VAL A 93 -5.25 -7.94 0.08
CA VAL A 93 -4.03 -8.76 0.09
C VAL A 93 -2.88 -8.04 -0.62
N LEU A 94 -3.11 -7.49 -1.81
CA LEU A 94 -2.10 -6.74 -2.55
C LEU A 94 -1.64 -5.49 -1.79
N GLY A 95 -2.57 -4.76 -1.18
CA GLY A 95 -2.28 -3.61 -0.33
C GLY A 95 -1.41 -4.00 0.86
N LEU A 96 -1.73 -5.10 1.55
CA LEU A 96 -0.94 -5.64 2.66
C LEU A 96 0.46 -6.08 2.20
N VAL A 97 0.57 -6.80 1.09
CA VAL A 97 1.86 -7.25 0.53
C VAL A 97 2.72 -6.05 0.14
N LEU A 98 2.14 -5.07 -0.56
CA LEU A 98 2.85 -3.85 -0.96
C LEU A 98 3.27 -3.03 0.27
N TRP A 99 2.39 -2.89 1.25
CA TRP A 99 2.68 -2.21 2.51
C TRP A 99 3.83 -2.87 3.26
N MET A 100 3.83 -4.21 3.37
CA MET A 100 4.92 -4.96 3.98
C MET A 100 6.22 -4.79 3.20
N ARG A 101 6.17 -4.77 1.86
CA ARG A 101 7.34 -4.56 1.02
C ARG A 101 7.94 -3.16 1.17
N LEU A 102 7.09 -2.13 1.21
CA LEU A 102 7.52 -0.72 1.35
C LEU A 102 8.01 -0.43 2.78
N ARG A 103 7.30 -0.90 3.81
CA ARG A 103 7.77 -0.76 5.20
C ARG A 103 8.97 -1.65 5.52
N GLY A 104 9.12 -2.80 4.87
CA GLY A 104 10.29 -3.65 5.00
C GLY A 104 11.59 -2.97 4.56
N GLY A 105 11.51 -2.02 3.62
CA GLY A 105 12.64 -1.16 3.23
C GLY A 105 13.02 -0.13 4.30
N ALA A 106 12.05 0.37 5.08
CA ALA A 106 12.28 1.39 6.11
C ALA A 106 12.83 0.82 7.43
N LYS A 107 12.67 -0.50 7.68
CA LYS A 107 13.22 -1.16 8.88
C LYS A 107 14.73 -1.41 8.79
N ASN A 108 15.28 -1.37 7.58
CA ASN A 108 16.72 -1.37 7.38
C ASN A 108 17.23 0.07 7.50
N GLY A 109 17.28 0.59 8.73
CA GLY A 109 18.06 1.79 9.09
C GLY A 109 19.59 1.58 8.95
N LEU A 110 20.00 0.71 8.03
CA LEU A 110 21.38 0.47 7.64
C LEU A 110 21.51 0.95 6.21
N ALA A 111 22.46 1.87 6.01
CA ALA A 111 22.88 2.37 4.71
C ALA A 111 22.88 1.24 3.67
N ARG A 112 22.29 1.49 2.50
CA ARG A 112 22.24 0.50 1.42
C ARG A 112 23.69 0.15 1.04
N LYS A 113 23.94 -1.04 0.47
CA LYS A 113 25.29 -1.38 -0.06
C LYS A 113 25.89 -0.28 -0.95
N ALA A 114 25.03 0.48 -1.64
CA ALA A 114 25.43 1.64 -2.45
C ALA A 114 25.85 2.88 -1.62
N ASP A 115 25.26 3.10 -0.45
CA ASP A 115 25.62 4.19 0.46
C ASP A 115 26.85 3.85 1.33
N LEU A 116 27.12 2.56 1.54
CA LEU A 116 28.36 2.05 2.16
C LEU A 116 29.52 1.96 1.16
N ALA A 117 29.24 1.98 -0.15
CA ALA A 117 30.27 1.85 -1.19
C ALA A 117 31.38 2.92 -1.08
N PRO A 118 31.08 4.21 -0.82
CA PRO A 118 32.10 5.24 -0.67
C PRO A 118 32.95 5.12 0.61
N LEU A 119 32.44 4.40 1.61
CA LEU A 119 33.10 4.18 2.91
C LEU A 119 33.90 2.87 2.94
N LEU A 120 33.80 2.04 1.90
CA LEU A 120 34.63 0.85 1.76
C LEU A 120 36.07 1.27 1.43
N ASP A 121 37.04 0.66 2.12
CA ASP A 121 38.47 0.92 1.93
C ASP A 121 38.92 0.87 0.47
N LYS A 122 38.24 0.09 -0.37
CA LYS A 122 38.50 -0.02 -1.81
C LYS A 122 38.20 1.26 -2.58
N GLU A 123 37.10 1.95 -2.27
CA GLU A 123 36.78 3.23 -2.95
C GLU A 123 37.61 4.38 -2.37
N ILE A 124 37.92 4.34 -1.07
CA ILE A 124 38.87 5.29 -0.44
C ILE A 124 40.25 5.15 -1.08
N THR A 125 40.75 3.93 -1.28
CA THR A 125 42.03 3.69 -1.96
C THR A 125 41.99 4.02 -3.45
N ALA A 126 40.87 3.76 -4.14
CA ALA A 126 40.70 4.17 -5.53
C ALA A 126 40.71 5.71 -5.70
N LYS A 127 40.00 6.43 -4.82
CA LYS A 127 39.98 7.90 -4.79
C LYS A 127 41.33 8.49 -4.35
N ALA A 128 42.01 7.85 -3.40
CA ALA A 128 43.36 8.26 -3.01
C ALA A 128 44.38 8.04 -4.15
N ARG A 129 44.26 6.96 -4.93
CA ARG A 129 45.07 6.71 -6.13
C ARG A 129 44.77 7.70 -7.25
N SER A 130 43.52 8.10 -7.45
CA SER A 130 43.15 9.09 -8.47
C SER A 130 43.58 10.51 -8.11
N LEU A 131 43.53 10.90 -6.83
CA LEU A 131 43.99 12.21 -6.36
C LEU A 131 45.50 12.35 -6.29
N ARG A 132 46.25 11.24 -6.23
CA ARG A 132 47.71 11.25 -6.18
C ARG A 132 48.29 10.26 -7.19
N PRO A 133 48.32 10.61 -8.49
CA PRO A 133 48.87 9.77 -9.54
C PRO A 133 50.36 9.42 -9.33
N SER A 134 51.08 10.12 -8.46
CA SER A 134 52.45 9.76 -8.06
C SER A 134 52.56 8.55 -7.11
N LEU A 135 51.45 7.98 -6.63
CA LEU A 135 51.42 6.74 -5.85
C LEU A 135 51.33 5.47 -6.72
N SER A 136 50.81 5.55 -7.95
CA SER A 136 50.75 4.38 -8.86
C SER A 136 52.16 3.91 -9.27
N GLY A 137 53.09 4.85 -9.43
CA GLY A 137 54.49 4.56 -9.77
C GLY A 137 55.31 3.91 -8.65
N ARG A 138 54.81 3.86 -7.40
CA ARG A 138 55.55 3.24 -6.29
C ARG A 138 55.35 1.73 -6.17
N GLU A 139 54.28 1.16 -6.74
CA GLU A 139 54.08 -0.28 -6.76
C GLU A 139 55.00 -0.98 -7.78
N CYS A 140 55.27 -0.37 -8.93
CA CYS A 140 56.23 -0.92 -9.90
C CYS A 140 57.69 -0.87 -9.34
N LYS A 141 57.98 -0.01 -8.34
CA LYS A 141 59.27 -0.01 -7.62
C LYS A 141 59.39 -1.08 -6.53
N ARG A 142 58.30 -1.78 -6.17
CA ARG A 142 58.27 -2.81 -5.11
C ARG A 142 58.24 -4.24 -5.64
N GLY A 143 58.54 -4.44 -6.92
CA GLY A 143 58.78 -5.78 -7.51
C GLY A 143 57.52 -6.59 -7.79
N ARG A 144 56.36 -5.96 -7.97
CA ARG A 144 55.20 -6.63 -8.57
C ARG A 144 55.05 -6.13 -9.99
N SER A 145 55.09 -7.08 -10.92
CA SER A 145 55.00 -6.88 -12.35
C SER A 145 53.83 -5.97 -12.69
N CYS A 146 54.19 -4.81 -13.26
CA CYS A 146 53.44 -4.22 -14.34
C CYS A 146 53.21 -5.32 -15.41
#